data_AF-A0AAE0AQ17-F1
#
_entry.id   AF-A0AAE0AQ17-F1
#
_cell.length_a   1.000
_cell.length_b   1.000
_cell.length_c   1.000
_cell.angle_alpha   90.00
_cell.angle_beta   90.00
_cell.angle_gamma   90.00
#
_symmetry.space_group_name_H-M   'P 1'
#
loop_
_entity.id
_entity.type
_entity.pdbx_description
1 polymer ?
#
loop_
_entity_poly.entity_id
_entity_poly.type
_entity_poly.pdbx_seq_one_letter_code
_entity_poly.pdbx_strand_id
1 'polypeptide(L)'
;MDFAHTADNIFAVILSVLETYDITHRILSITLDNASANTKSIALFTERNIPQAGGYFFHQRCACHIINLVVQSGLKKVSNRIERIRDAISWIGSSNPRFQEFGRHCTLNGLRPRRFQTDMPVRWNSTYLMLKNCLEYDTTISGFYNMKLAESGCPPAQSLTPDDWYVAKIFVEFLQVFYNATVTLSGVYYPTSSQVIHQIVEMSDMLNTYREDDLLGDAVVAMETKFKKYWSEMPFLYALGVIVDPRIKLAGLEYLLEFTGNKLSIDYSEQITDIRNKLFEVFSIYERRFGGIHTEPSPEPDRQPLPTSWSILKRRKKDKSASSSSSTTRSAASSGAELNRFLEAQFDADENMENFDLLLWWKTYSYRYPVLSHLARDILVIPVSTVSSEQAFSTSGRIIEPRRNCLTPEMVEVLICIRDWEHARKRMQNETVDEQFIQNFSNLYVDKGSASNQVQN
;
A
#
# COMPACT_ATOMS: atom_id res chain seq x y z
N MET A 1 -26.53 -21.62 -1.13
CA MET A 1 -26.18 -20.62 -2.16
C MET A 1 -25.30 -21.30 -3.18
N ASP A 2 -25.44 -20.95 -4.45
CA ASP A 2 -24.49 -21.36 -5.48
C ASP A 2 -23.13 -20.71 -5.15
N PHE A 3 -22.08 -21.50 -4.98
CA PHE A 3 -20.76 -21.00 -4.51
C PHE A 3 -19.92 -20.38 -5.62
N ALA A 4 -20.50 -20.17 -6.80
CA ALA A 4 -19.82 -19.55 -7.92
C ALA A 4 -19.46 -18.08 -7.59
N HIS A 5 -18.21 -17.69 -7.85
CA HIS A 5 -17.72 -16.32 -7.72
C HIS A 5 -18.24 -15.41 -8.85
N THR A 6 -19.57 -15.25 -8.94
CA THR A 6 -20.24 -14.35 -9.89
C THR A 6 -20.49 -12.98 -9.27
N ALA A 7 -20.71 -11.98 -10.11
CA ALA A 7 -20.98 -10.60 -9.67
C ALA A 7 -22.23 -10.51 -8.78
N ASP A 8 -23.31 -11.20 -9.16
CA ASP A 8 -24.57 -11.26 -8.43
C ASP A 8 -24.42 -11.93 -7.07
N ASN A 9 -23.67 -13.03 -6.99
CA ASN A 9 -23.43 -13.72 -5.73
C ASN A 9 -22.61 -12.86 -4.76
N ILE A 10 -21.57 -12.20 -5.27
CA ILE A 10 -20.75 -11.26 -4.45
C ILE A 10 -21.61 -10.10 -3.95
N PHE A 11 -22.45 -9.53 -4.83
CA PHE A 11 -23.38 -8.46 -4.46
C PHE A 11 -24.35 -8.92 -3.37
N ALA A 12 -24.97 -10.09 -3.55
CA ALA A 12 -25.94 -10.65 -2.62
C ALA A 12 -25.33 -10.93 -1.24
N VAL A 13 -24.10 -11.46 -1.19
CA VAL A 13 -23.39 -11.72 0.07
C VAL A 13 -23.03 -10.42 0.78
N ILE A 14 -22.49 -9.42 0.08
CA ILE A 14 -22.20 -8.13 0.70
C ILE A 14 -23.49 -7.50 1.23
N LEU A 15 -24.57 -7.51 0.45
CA LEU A 15 -25.85 -6.96 0.86
C LEU A 15 -26.43 -7.69 2.10
N SER A 16 -26.38 -9.02 2.14
CA SER A 16 -26.87 -9.78 3.30
C SER A 16 -26.10 -9.47 4.58
N VAL A 17 -24.78 -9.26 4.47
CA VAL A 17 -23.96 -8.83 5.62
C VAL A 17 -24.40 -7.43 6.07
N LEU A 18 -24.54 -6.48 5.15
CA LEU A 18 -24.98 -5.13 5.48
C LEU A 18 -26.37 -5.08 6.13
N GLU A 19 -27.29 -5.93 5.68
CA GLU A 19 -28.63 -6.09 6.26
C GLU A 19 -28.57 -6.72 7.66
N THR A 20 -27.74 -7.74 7.85
CA THR A 20 -27.56 -8.43 9.14
C THR A 20 -27.07 -7.46 10.23
N TYR A 21 -26.20 -6.52 9.88
CA TYR A 21 -25.67 -5.51 10.81
C TYR A 21 -26.46 -4.19 10.83
N ASP A 22 -27.57 -4.06 10.08
CA ASP A 22 -28.38 -2.85 9.95
C ASP A 22 -27.58 -1.58 9.53
N ILE A 23 -26.66 -1.75 8.58
CA ILE A 23 -25.76 -0.69 8.09
C ILE A 23 -25.88 -0.42 6.59
N THR A 24 -26.91 -0.95 5.93
CA THR A 24 -27.18 -0.74 4.49
C THR A 24 -27.21 0.74 4.10
N HIS A 25 -27.63 1.62 5.01
CA HIS A 25 -27.76 3.07 4.80
C HIS A 25 -26.53 3.89 5.24
N ARG A 26 -25.42 3.22 5.59
CA ARG A 26 -24.20 3.84 6.12
C ARG A 26 -22.96 3.51 5.30
N ILE A 27 -23.14 3.14 4.04
CA ILE A 27 -22.04 2.78 3.15
C ILE A 27 -21.41 4.06 2.62
N LEU A 28 -20.13 4.24 2.95
CA LEU A 28 -19.28 5.31 2.43
C LEU A 28 -18.43 4.83 1.25
N SER A 29 -17.83 3.65 1.39
CA SER A 29 -16.91 3.12 0.39
C SER A 29 -16.90 1.59 0.34
N ILE A 30 -16.56 1.04 -0.82
CA ILE A 30 -16.23 -0.38 -0.96
C ILE A 30 -14.86 -0.49 -1.65
N THR A 31 -13.93 -1.20 -0.99
CA THR A 31 -12.61 -1.53 -1.53
C THR A 31 -12.53 -3.03 -1.79
N LEU A 32 -12.22 -3.43 -3.03
CA LEU A 32 -12.10 -4.84 -3.44
C LEU A 32 -10.81 -5.07 -4.23
N ASP A 33 -10.39 -6.33 -4.38
CA ASP A 33 -9.29 -6.66 -5.27
C ASP A 33 -9.65 -6.43 -6.76
N ASN A 34 -8.71 -6.74 -7.66
CA ASN A 34 -8.87 -6.48 -9.09
C ASN A 34 -9.58 -7.61 -9.88
N ALA A 35 -10.32 -8.50 -9.21
CA ALA A 35 -11.09 -9.53 -9.89
C ALA A 35 -12.21 -8.93 -10.76
N SER A 36 -12.45 -9.52 -11.94
CA SER A 36 -13.47 -9.04 -12.88
C SER A 36 -14.89 -9.11 -12.31
N ALA A 37 -15.18 -10.14 -11.51
CA ALA A 37 -16.46 -10.30 -10.82
C ALA A 37 -16.71 -9.17 -9.80
N ASN A 38 -15.68 -8.70 -9.10
CA ASN A 38 -15.77 -7.59 -8.14
C ASN A 38 -16.16 -6.28 -8.84
N THR A 39 -15.55 -5.97 -9.99
CA THR A 39 -15.89 -4.76 -10.75
C THR A 39 -17.36 -4.76 -11.18
N LYS A 40 -17.88 -5.91 -11.64
CA LYS A 40 -19.28 -6.07 -12.02
C LYS A 40 -20.23 -5.99 -10.82
N SER A 41 -19.83 -6.55 -9.68
CA SER A 41 -20.62 -6.50 -8.44
C SER A 41 -20.84 -5.06 -7.97
N ILE A 42 -19.82 -4.20 -8.08
CA ILE A 42 -19.92 -2.78 -7.73
C ILE A 42 -20.87 -2.03 -8.66
N ALA A 43 -20.92 -2.37 -9.95
CA ALA A 43 -21.90 -1.79 -10.85
C ALA A 43 -23.33 -2.02 -10.35
N LEU A 44 -23.63 -3.20 -9.78
CA LEU A 44 -24.94 -3.50 -9.20
C LEU A 44 -25.27 -2.61 -7.98
N PHE A 45 -24.28 -2.24 -7.15
CA PHE A 45 -24.49 -1.29 -6.05
C PHE A 45 -24.92 0.09 -6.56
N THR A 46 -24.29 0.56 -7.63
CA THR A 46 -24.63 1.83 -8.28
C THR A 46 -26.00 1.76 -8.97
N GLU A 47 -26.24 0.72 -9.78
CA GLU A 47 -27.49 0.55 -10.55
C GLU A 47 -28.72 0.42 -9.65
N ARG A 48 -28.57 -0.26 -8.50
CA ARG A 48 -29.68 -0.50 -7.56
C ARG A 48 -29.86 0.60 -6.51
N ASN A 49 -29.08 1.68 -6.59
CA ASN A 49 -29.13 2.80 -5.63
C ASN A 49 -29.12 2.35 -4.16
N ILE A 50 -28.31 1.32 -3.83
CA ILE A 50 -28.20 0.82 -2.46
C ILE A 50 -27.67 1.97 -1.58
N PRO A 51 -28.30 2.26 -0.42
CA PRO A 51 -28.26 3.61 0.13
C PRO A 51 -26.85 4.05 0.52
N GLN A 52 -26.37 5.03 -0.24
CA GLN A 52 -25.18 5.80 0.07
C GLN A 52 -25.47 6.60 1.35
N ALA A 53 -24.49 6.74 2.25
CA ALA A 53 -24.64 7.33 3.58
C ALA A 53 -25.01 8.84 3.63
N GLY A 54 -25.75 9.36 2.64
CA GLY A 54 -25.99 10.78 2.43
C GLY A 54 -24.73 11.55 2.00
N GLY A 55 -23.74 10.84 1.47
CA GLY A 55 -22.45 11.35 0.99
C GLY A 55 -22.07 10.72 -0.35
N TYR A 56 -20.91 11.09 -0.88
CA TYR A 56 -20.40 10.53 -2.12
C TYR A 56 -19.91 9.09 -1.90
N PHE A 57 -20.37 8.14 -2.71
CA PHE A 57 -19.94 6.73 -2.65
C PHE A 57 -18.58 6.54 -3.33
N PHE A 58 -17.60 6.00 -2.59
CA PHE A 58 -16.27 5.71 -3.12
C PHE A 58 -16.09 4.22 -3.40
N HIS A 59 -15.81 3.88 -4.66
CA HIS A 59 -15.31 2.56 -5.00
C HIS A 59 -13.83 2.63 -5.36
N GLN A 60 -13.04 1.71 -4.81
CA GLN A 60 -11.63 1.61 -5.12
C GLN A 60 -11.16 0.16 -5.25
N ARG A 61 -10.18 -0.06 -6.11
CA ARG A 61 -9.40 -1.30 -6.20
C ARG A 61 -8.27 -1.30 -5.17
N CYS A 62 -8.03 -2.43 -4.52
CA CYS A 62 -6.94 -2.60 -3.57
C CYS A 62 -5.58 -2.21 -4.19
N ALA A 63 -4.96 -1.16 -3.64
CA ALA A 63 -3.67 -0.65 -4.10
C ALA A 63 -2.56 -1.69 -3.96
N CYS A 64 -2.52 -2.42 -2.83
CA CYS A 64 -1.52 -3.47 -2.59
C CYS A 64 -1.67 -4.63 -3.59
N HIS A 65 -2.91 -4.97 -3.99
CA HIS A 65 -3.13 -5.95 -5.04
C HIS A 65 -2.65 -5.44 -6.41
N ILE A 66 -2.86 -4.15 -6.72
CA ILE A 66 -2.29 -3.53 -7.94
C ILE A 66 -0.76 -3.63 -7.93
N ILE A 67 -0.11 -3.28 -6.81
CA ILE A 67 1.34 -3.40 -6.64
C ILE A 67 1.79 -4.85 -6.88
N ASN A 68 1.12 -5.84 -6.29
CA ASN A 68 1.41 -7.25 -6.55
C ASN A 68 1.31 -7.58 -8.05
N LEU A 69 0.25 -7.14 -8.73
CA LEU A 69 0.09 -7.40 -10.17
C LEU A 69 1.18 -6.74 -11.02
N VAL A 70 1.65 -5.56 -10.62
CA VAL A 70 2.77 -4.85 -11.25
C VAL A 70 4.06 -5.65 -11.05
N VAL A 71 4.45 -5.94 -9.81
CA VAL A 71 5.71 -6.67 -9.54
C VAL A 71 5.72 -8.06 -10.17
N GLN A 72 4.59 -8.76 -10.14
CA GLN A 72 4.46 -10.08 -10.77
C GLN A 72 4.63 -10.05 -12.30
N SER A 73 4.32 -8.95 -12.99
CA SER A 73 4.58 -8.87 -14.43
C SER A 73 6.07 -8.75 -14.74
N GLY A 74 6.84 -8.07 -13.89
CA GLY A 74 8.30 -8.01 -13.97
C GLY A 74 8.97 -9.32 -13.59
N LEU A 75 8.55 -9.93 -12.47
CA LEU A 75 9.10 -11.21 -11.99
C LEU A 75 9.05 -12.32 -13.05
N LYS A 76 7.99 -12.36 -13.87
CA LYS A 76 7.86 -13.33 -14.98
C LYS A 76 8.94 -13.19 -16.04
N LYS A 77 9.56 -12.02 -16.19
CA LYS A 77 10.62 -11.78 -17.18
C LYS A 77 11.99 -12.24 -16.69
N VAL A 78 12.18 -12.35 -15.37
CA VAL A 78 13.43 -12.78 -14.73
C VAL A 78 13.28 -14.09 -13.96
N SER A 79 12.19 -14.83 -14.21
CA SER A 79 11.79 -15.98 -13.39
C SER A 79 12.84 -17.08 -13.39
N ASN A 80 13.47 -17.35 -14.54
CA ASN A 80 14.52 -18.35 -14.69
C ASN A 80 15.73 -18.10 -13.76
N ARG A 81 16.13 -16.84 -13.59
CA ARG A 81 17.26 -16.46 -12.72
C ARG A 81 16.90 -16.63 -11.25
N ILE A 82 15.69 -16.23 -10.87
CA ILE A 82 15.18 -16.38 -9.51
C ILE A 82 14.92 -17.85 -9.18
N GLU A 83 14.45 -18.65 -10.14
CA GLU A 83 14.25 -20.10 -10.03
C GLU A 83 15.57 -20.82 -9.74
N ARG A 84 16.67 -20.48 -10.41
CA ARG A 84 17.99 -21.05 -10.07
C ARG A 84 18.39 -20.80 -8.61
N ILE A 85 18.17 -19.59 -8.10
CA ILE A 85 18.46 -19.26 -6.70
C ILE A 85 17.54 -20.07 -5.77
N ARG A 86 16.24 -20.15 -6.09
CA ARG A 86 15.25 -20.93 -5.33
C ARG A 86 15.61 -22.41 -5.28
N ASP A 87 16.00 -22.99 -6.40
CA ASP A 87 16.38 -24.39 -6.52
C ASP A 87 17.63 -24.69 -5.70
N ALA A 88 18.63 -23.80 -5.75
CA ALA A 88 19.84 -23.93 -4.95
C ALA A 88 19.54 -23.96 -3.45
N ILE A 89 18.78 -22.99 -2.93
CA ILE A 89 18.46 -22.94 -1.50
C ILE A 89 17.53 -24.09 -1.07
N SER A 90 16.60 -24.49 -1.93
CA SER A 90 15.72 -25.64 -1.71
C SER A 90 16.54 -26.93 -1.61
N TRP A 91 17.49 -27.12 -2.53
CA TRP A 91 18.38 -28.27 -2.53
C TRP A 91 19.28 -28.31 -1.29
N ILE A 92 19.88 -27.18 -0.91
CA ILE A 92 20.70 -27.07 0.31
C ILE A 92 19.87 -27.45 1.54
N GLY A 93 18.63 -26.96 1.63
CA GLY A 93 17.74 -27.16 2.77
C GLY A 93 16.98 -28.51 2.80
N SER A 94 17.06 -29.30 1.73
CA SER A 94 16.28 -30.53 1.54
C SER A 94 16.66 -31.68 2.47
N SER A 95 17.88 -31.68 3.03
CA SER A 95 18.31 -32.71 3.99
C SER A 95 19.25 -32.15 5.05
N ASN A 96 19.18 -32.72 6.25
CA ASN A 96 20.06 -32.31 7.37
C ASN A 96 21.56 -32.46 7.03
N PRO A 97 22.03 -33.53 6.35
CA PRO A 97 23.45 -33.64 5.97
C PRO A 97 23.90 -32.53 5.02
N ARG A 98 23.11 -32.20 3.98
CA ARG A 98 23.43 -31.11 3.04
C ARG A 98 23.52 -29.77 3.75
N PHE A 99 22.56 -29.50 4.64
CA PHE A 99 22.56 -28.28 5.43
C PHE A 99 23.75 -28.18 6.39
N GLN A 100 24.15 -29.28 7.04
CA GLN A 100 25.34 -29.31 7.90
C GLN A 100 26.62 -29.05 7.11
N GLU A 101 26.76 -29.66 5.93
CA GLU A 101 27.91 -29.45 5.05
C GLU A 101 27.98 -28.00 4.56
N PHE A 102 26.85 -27.44 4.15
CA PHE A 102 26.74 -26.02 3.80
C PHE A 102 27.08 -25.12 4.98
N GLY A 103 26.62 -25.42 6.20
CA GLY A 103 26.98 -24.66 7.40
C GLY A 103 28.48 -24.68 7.68
N ARG A 104 29.16 -25.80 7.42
CA ARG A 104 30.62 -25.88 7.49
C ARG A 104 31.26 -25.00 6.41
N HIS A 105 30.72 -24.99 5.19
CA HIS A 105 31.16 -24.14 4.09
C HIS A 105 30.96 -22.64 4.40
N CYS A 106 29.85 -22.23 5.02
CA CYS A 106 29.64 -20.86 5.51
C CYS A 106 30.74 -20.46 6.50
N THR A 107 31.00 -21.31 7.49
CA THR A 107 31.99 -21.02 8.54
C THR A 107 33.40 -20.85 7.97
N LEU A 108 33.78 -21.66 6.97
CA LEU A 108 35.06 -21.54 6.28
C LEU A 108 35.20 -20.22 5.48
N ASN A 109 34.08 -19.69 4.99
CA ASN A 109 34.03 -18.40 4.29
C ASN A 109 33.74 -17.22 5.24
N GLY A 110 33.83 -17.42 6.57
CA GLY A 110 33.63 -16.36 7.56
C GLY A 110 32.17 -15.93 7.78
N LEU A 111 31.19 -16.67 7.26
CA LEU A 111 29.77 -16.40 7.42
C LEU A 111 29.13 -17.27 8.51
N ARG A 112 28.14 -16.72 9.20
CA ARG A 112 27.36 -17.46 10.19
C ARG A 112 26.43 -18.45 9.48
N PRO A 113 26.41 -19.75 9.83
CA PRO A 113 25.50 -20.70 9.21
C PRO A 113 24.03 -20.28 9.38
N ARG A 114 23.31 -20.28 8.27
CA ARG A 114 21.92 -19.82 8.18
C ARG A 114 21.12 -20.76 7.29
N ARG A 115 19.88 -21.04 7.70
CA ARG A 115 18.90 -21.72 6.86
C ARG A 115 18.14 -20.71 6.00
N PHE A 116 17.85 -21.08 4.77
CA PHE A 116 17.05 -20.27 3.85
C PHE A 116 15.68 -20.90 3.66
N GLN A 117 14.65 -20.07 3.60
CA GLN A 117 13.29 -20.47 3.23
C GLN A 117 13.03 -20.05 1.79
N THR A 118 12.36 -20.93 1.04
CA THR A 118 11.85 -20.59 -0.29
C THR A 118 10.65 -19.67 -0.18
N ASP A 119 10.46 -18.83 -1.18
CA ASP A 119 9.31 -17.94 -1.29
C ASP A 119 7.99 -18.69 -1.60
N MET A 120 6.88 -17.96 -1.47
CA MET A 120 5.58 -18.32 -2.03
C MET A 120 5.39 -17.53 -3.33
N PRO A 121 5.58 -18.12 -4.52
CA PRO A 121 5.66 -17.37 -5.78
C PRO A 121 4.44 -16.49 -6.09
N VAL A 122 3.27 -16.85 -5.56
CA VAL A 122 2.04 -16.06 -5.69
C VAL A 122 2.05 -14.74 -4.89
N ARG A 123 2.89 -14.63 -3.87
CA ARG A 123 3.06 -13.44 -3.00
C ARG A 123 4.46 -12.88 -3.17
N TRP A 124 4.60 -11.86 -4.01
CA TRP A 124 5.90 -11.30 -4.38
C TRP A 124 6.75 -10.79 -3.20
N ASN A 125 6.12 -10.29 -2.11
CA ASN A 125 6.83 -9.90 -0.88
C ASN A 125 7.72 -11.02 -0.34
N SER A 126 7.30 -12.28 -0.50
CA SER A 126 8.09 -13.43 -0.07
C SER A 126 9.31 -13.67 -0.95
N THR A 127 9.19 -13.45 -2.26
CA THR A 127 10.32 -13.49 -3.20
C THR A 127 11.33 -12.40 -2.86
N TYR A 128 10.86 -11.18 -2.57
CA TYR A 128 11.72 -10.08 -2.11
C TYR A 128 12.49 -10.45 -0.83
N LEU A 129 11.81 -10.97 0.19
CA LEU A 129 12.44 -11.39 1.45
C LEU A 129 13.41 -12.55 1.24
N MET A 130 13.06 -13.54 0.42
CA MET A 130 13.96 -14.64 0.07
C MET A 130 15.26 -14.11 -0.55
N LEU A 131 15.16 -13.31 -1.61
CA LEU A 131 16.32 -12.76 -2.32
C LEU A 131 17.16 -11.90 -1.39
N LYS A 132 16.56 -10.95 -0.67
CA LYS A 132 17.24 -10.05 0.28
C LYS A 132 18.10 -10.81 1.28
N ASN A 133 17.60 -11.94 1.78
CA ASN A 133 18.31 -12.76 2.76
C ASN A 133 19.40 -13.64 2.15
N CYS A 134 19.24 -14.07 0.90
CA CYS A 134 20.25 -14.82 0.16
C CYS A 134 21.44 -13.97 -0.28
N LEU A 135 21.26 -12.66 -0.51
CA LEU A 135 22.29 -11.78 -1.07
C LEU A 135 23.58 -11.71 -0.22
N GLU A 136 23.47 -11.80 1.11
CA GLU A 136 24.66 -11.83 2.00
C GLU A 136 25.51 -13.11 1.81
N TYR A 137 24.94 -14.14 1.18
CA TYR A 137 25.54 -15.47 1.00
C TYR A 137 25.75 -15.83 -0.48
N ASP A 138 25.62 -14.89 -1.41
CA ASP A 138 25.65 -15.10 -2.86
C ASP A 138 26.83 -15.97 -3.34
N THR A 139 28.05 -15.63 -2.93
CA THR A 139 29.31 -16.30 -3.23
C THR A 139 29.38 -17.69 -2.59
N THR A 140 28.93 -17.81 -1.34
CA THR A 140 28.97 -19.05 -0.55
C THR A 140 27.93 -20.05 -1.05
N ILE A 141 26.72 -19.59 -1.39
CA ILE A 141 25.66 -20.41 -2.02
C ILE A 141 26.14 -20.88 -3.39
N SER A 142 26.68 -19.98 -4.22
CA SER A 142 27.16 -20.34 -5.56
C SER A 142 28.30 -21.34 -5.50
N GLY A 143 29.31 -21.09 -4.67
CA GLY A 143 30.48 -21.96 -4.53
C GLY A 143 30.08 -23.36 -4.08
N PHE A 144 29.26 -23.46 -3.03
CA PHE A 144 28.79 -24.75 -2.52
C PHE A 144 27.90 -25.50 -3.52
N TYR A 145 26.87 -24.83 -4.04
CA TYR A 145 25.89 -25.46 -4.92
C TYR A 145 26.51 -25.89 -6.26
N ASN A 146 27.30 -25.03 -6.89
CA ASN A 146 27.93 -25.34 -8.17
C ASN A 146 28.97 -26.46 -8.04
N MET A 147 29.72 -26.52 -6.93
CA MET A 147 30.64 -27.64 -6.64
C MET A 147 29.87 -28.96 -6.57
N LYS A 148 28.73 -28.99 -5.86
CA LYS A 148 27.91 -30.19 -5.70
C LYS A 148 27.18 -30.61 -6.99
N LEU A 149 26.79 -29.66 -7.82
CA LEU A 149 26.26 -29.94 -9.16
C LEU A 149 27.33 -30.60 -10.04
N ALA A 150 28.57 -30.12 -10.00
CA ALA A 150 29.68 -30.68 -10.77
C ALA A 150 30.01 -32.12 -10.32
N GLU A 151 30.04 -32.39 -9.01
CA GLU A 151 30.22 -33.74 -8.44
C GLU A 151 29.12 -34.71 -8.91
N SER A 152 27.90 -34.21 -9.13
CA SER A 152 26.75 -35.01 -9.54
C SER A 152 26.65 -35.23 -11.05
N GLY A 153 27.55 -34.63 -11.85
CA GLY A 153 27.53 -34.70 -13.31
C GLY A 153 26.37 -33.93 -13.96
N CYS A 154 25.76 -32.97 -13.25
CA CYS A 154 24.67 -32.16 -13.78
C CYS A 154 25.17 -31.12 -14.80
N PRO A 155 24.35 -30.69 -15.78
CA PRO A 155 24.75 -29.71 -16.79
C PRO A 155 25.08 -28.34 -16.18
N PRO A 156 26.08 -27.60 -16.70
CA PRO A 156 26.44 -26.26 -16.23
C PRO A 156 25.31 -25.21 -16.35
N ALA A 157 24.30 -25.47 -17.18
CA ALA A 157 23.15 -24.59 -17.37
C ALA A 157 22.28 -24.40 -16.11
N GLN A 158 22.42 -25.29 -15.12
CA GLN A 158 21.74 -25.21 -13.82
C GLN A 158 22.59 -24.52 -12.74
N SER A 159 23.86 -24.21 -13.04
CA SER A 159 24.75 -23.53 -12.12
C SER A 159 24.31 -22.08 -11.91
N LEU A 160 24.53 -21.58 -10.70
CA LEU A 160 24.36 -20.17 -10.38
C LEU A 160 25.45 -19.36 -11.08
N THR A 161 25.05 -18.28 -11.74
CA THR A 161 25.94 -17.38 -12.48
C THR A 161 26.02 -16.01 -11.81
N PRO A 162 27.09 -15.22 -12.06
CA PRO A 162 27.16 -13.84 -11.58
C PRO A 162 25.95 -13.00 -12.00
N ASP A 163 25.42 -13.21 -13.21
CA ASP A 163 24.23 -12.51 -13.70
C ASP A 163 22.97 -12.82 -12.88
N ASP A 164 22.84 -14.02 -12.30
CA ASP A 164 21.71 -14.36 -11.43
C ASP A 164 21.69 -13.48 -10.18
N TRP A 165 22.86 -13.28 -9.60
CA TRP A 165 23.03 -12.44 -8.41
C TRP A 165 23.03 -10.96 -8.74
N TYR A 166 23.53 -10.55 -9.90
CA TYR A 166 23.36 -9.18 -10.40
C TYR A 166 21.88 -8.84 -10.49
N VAL A 167 21.09 -9.68 -11.17
CA VAL A 167 19.65 -9.48 -11.27
C VAL A 167 19.01 -9.50 -9.90
N ALA A 168 19.30 -10.48 -9.04
CA ALA A 168 18.74 -10.53 -7.68
C ALA A 168 19.04 -9.27 -6.86
N LYS A 169 20.27 -8.75 -6.93
CA LYS A 169 20.71 -7.57 -6.18
C LYS A 169 19.95 -6.33 -6.63
N ILE A 170 19.97 -6.05 -7.94
CA ILE A 170 19.26 -4.89 -8.47
C ILE A 170 17.76 -5.04 -8.24
N PHE A 171 17.21 -6.24 -8.41
CA PHE A 171 15.80 -6.48 -8.19
C PHE A 171 15.39 -6.26 -6.73
N VAL A 172 16.24 -6.58 -5.76
CA VAL A 172 16.00 -6.27 -4.34
C VAL A 172 16.08 -4.76 -4.08
N GLU A 173 17.09 -4.06 -4.59
CA GLU A 173 17.18 -2.60 -4.44
C GLU A 173 15.98 -1.89 -5.09
N PHE A 174 15.62 -2.30 -6.31
CA PHE A 174 14.50 -1.78 -7.07
C PHE A 174 13.14 -2.07 -6.42
N LEU A 175 12.89 -3.32 -6.02
CA LEU A 175 11.62 -3.71 -5.41
C LEU A 175 11.44 -3.23 -3.98
N GLN A 176 12.49 -2.74 -3.32
CA GLN A 176 12.38 -2.20 -1.97
C GLN A 176 11.35 -1.06 -1.91
N VAL A 177 11.27 -0.21 -2.95
CA VAL A 177 10.28 0.87 -3.02
C VAL A 177 8.85 0.32 -3.09
N PHE A 178 8.62 -0.71 -3.91
CA PHE A 178 7.32 -1.39 -3.99
C PHE A 178 6.96 -2.09 -2.66
N TYR A 179 7.97 -2.56 -1.94
CA TYR A 179 7.79 -3.30 -0.69
C TYR A 179 7.39 -2.32 0.41
N ASN A 180 8.13 -1.23 0.53
CA ASN A 180 7.81 -0.11 1.42
C ASN A 180 6.42 0.45 1.12
N ALA A 181 6.08 0.64 -0.16
CA ALA A 181 4.73 1.06 -0.55
C ALA A 181 3.66 0.07 -0.10
N THR A 182 3.87 -1.24 -0.26
CA THR A 182 2.91 -2.26 0.19
C THR A 182 2.74 -2.23 1.70
N VAL A 183 3.84 -2.10 2.46
CA VAL A 183 3.79 -2.00 3.93
C VAL A 183 3.03 -0.75 4.37
N THR A 184 3.36 0.42 3.79
CA THR A 184 2.71 1.70 4.09
C THR A 184 1.22 1.68 3.74
N LEU A 185 0.83 1.09 2.60
CA LEU A 185 -0.57 1.08 2.18
C LEU A 185 -1.40 -0.03 2.83
N SER A 186 -0.75 -0.96 3.55
CA SER A 186 -1.41 -2.00 4.34
C SER A 186 -1.71 -1.59 5.78
N GLY A 187 -1.34 -0.37 6.19
CA GLY A 187 -1.56 0.12 7.55
C GLY A 187 -3.04 0.24 7.95
N VAL A 188 -3.34 -0.06 9.21
CA VAL A 188 -4.69 0.03 9.79
C VAL A 188 -4.91 1.29 10.62
N TYR A 189 -3.89 1.77 11.33
CA TYR A 189 -4.03 2.83 12.34
C TYR A 189 -3.60 4.23 11.91
N TYR A 190 -3.45 4.45 10.60
CA TYR A 190 -3.21 5.76 10.02
C TYR A 190 -3.91 5.88 8.65
N PRO A 191 -4.21 7.11 8.19
CA PRO A 191 -4.79 7.31 6.87
C PRO A 191 -3.88 6.81 5.75
N THR A 192 -4.37 5.87 4.95
CA THR A 192 -3.63 5.33 3.80
C THR A 192 -3.99 6.03 2.49
N SER A 193 -5.19 6.61 2.38
CA SER A 193 -5.66 7.31 1.18
C SER A 193 -4.81 8.52 0.81
N SER A 194 -4.29 9.26 1.80
CA SER A 194 -3.36 10.37 1.57
C SER A 194 -1.95 9.93 1.16
N GLN A 195 -1.59 8.66 1.37
CA GLN A 195 -0.23 8.17 1.11
C GLN A 195 -0.04 7.63 -0.32
N VAL A 196 -1.11 7.20 -0.99
CA VAL A 196 -1.00 6.44 -2.25
C VAL A 196 -0.24 7.20 -3.35
N ILE A 197 -0.51 8.48 -3.54
CA ILE A 197 0.14 9.26 -4.61
C ILE A 197 1.64 9.44 -4.32
N HIS A 198 2.04 9.59 -3.06
CA HIS A 198 3.46 9.61 -2.69
C HIS A 198 4.16 8.30 -3.08
N GLN A 199 3.51 7.16 -2.80
CA GLN A 199 4.04 5.86 -3.19
C GLN A 199 4.10 5.69 -4.72
N ILE A 200 3.10 6.19 -5.45
CA ILE A 200 3.08 6.20 -6.92
C ILE A 200 4.25 7.01 -7.48
N VAL A 201 4.53 8.17 -6.90
CA VAL A 201 5.66 9.03 -7.30
C VAL A 201 6.98 8.28 -7.15
N GLU A 202 7.25 7.70 -5.97
CA GLU A 202 8.48 6.95 -5.71
C GLU A 202 8.63 5.74 -6.66
N MET A 203 7.56 4.95 -6.82
CA MET A 203 7.57 3.81 -7.75
C MET A 203 7.78 4.25 -9.21
N SER A 204 7.21 5.38 -9.63
CA SER A 204 7.38 5.92 -10.98
C SER A 204 8.82 6.34 -11.28
N ASP A 205 9.50 6.91 -10.29
CA ASP A 205 10.90 7.32 -10.41
C ASP A 205 11.82 6.09 -10.52
N MET A 206 11.53 5.04 -9.74
CA MET A 206 12.24 3.77 -9.84
C MET A 206 12.05 3.09 -11.19
N LEU A 207 10.81 3.04 -11.70
CA LEU A 207 10.53 2.48 -13.04
C LEU A 207 11.30 3.24 -14.12
N ASN A 208 11.33 4.57 -14.06
CA ASN A 208 12.07 5.37 -15.02
C ASN A 208 13.59 5.17 -14.92
N THR A 209 14.12 4.98 -13.71
CA THR A 209 15.57 4.83 -13.46
C THR A 209 16.12 3.53 -14.07
N TYR A 210 15.38 2.43 -13.95
CA TYR A 210 15.82 1.10 -14.42
C TYR A 210 15.24 0.70 -15.79
N ARG A 211 14.54 1.61 -16.48
CA ARG A 211 13.89 1.32 -17.78
C ARG A 211 14.87 0.80 -18.82
N GLU A 212 16.08 1.37 -18.85
CA GLU A 212 17.12 1.09 -19.85
C GLU A 212 18.21 0.15 -19.31
N ASP A 213 17.98 -0.55 -18.19
CA ASP A 213 18.95 -1.53 -17.68
C ASP A 213 19.04 -2.76 -18.61
N ASP A 214 20.27 -3.22 -18.88
CA ASP A 214 20.53 -4.30 -19.85
C ASP A 214 19.84 -5.64 -19.50
N LEU A 215 19.67 -5.94 -18.22
CA LEU A 215 19.13 -7.22 -17.75
C LEU A 215 17.72 -7.11 -17.16
N LEU A 216 17.31 -5.91 -16.72
CA LEU A 216 16.01 -5.64 -16.13
C LEU A 216 15.07 -4.84 -17.02
N GLY A 217 15.54 -4.21 -18.10
CA GLY A 217 14.72 -3.31 -18.93
C GLY A 217 13.42 -3.97 -19.38
N ASP A 218 13.47 -5.21 -19.88
CA ASP A 218 12.28 -5.99 -20.26
C ASP A 218 11.29 -6.22 -19.09
N ALA A 219 11.81 -6.47 -17.89
CA ALA A 219 11.02 -6.63 -16.68
C ALA A 219 10.38 -5.30 -16.26
N VAL A 220 11.16 -4.22 -16.26
CA VAL A 220 10.71 -2.87 -15.89
C VAL A 220 9.67 -2.35 -16.87
N VAL A 221 9.84 -2.55 -18.18
CA VAL A 221 8.84 -2.21 -19.20
C VAL A 221 7.54 -3.00 -18.98
N ALA A 222 7.62 -4.28 -18.62
CA ALA A 222 6.45 -5.09 -18.30
C ALA A 222 5.75 -4.61 -17.02
N MET A 223 6.49 -4.16 -16.01
CA MET A 223 5.96 -3.54 -14.78
C MET A 223 5.31 -2.20 -15.09
N GLU A 224 5.99 -1.33 -15.83
CA GLU A 224 5.51 0.00 -16.21
C GLU A 224 4.22 -0.08 -17.03
N THR A 225 4.15 -0.99 -17.99
CA THR A 225 2.92 -1.23 -18.78
C THR A 225 1.74 -1.56 -17.86
N LYS A 226 1.98 -2.41 -16.86
CA LYS A 226 0.96 -2.79 -15.87
C LYS A 226 0.64 -1.63 -14.93
N PHE A 227 1.64 -0.85 -14.51
CA PHE A 227 1.50 0.32 -13.66
C PHE A 227 0.59 1.36 -14.33
N LYS A 228 0.92 1.74 -15.58
CA LYS A 228 0.14 2.65 -16.42
C LYS A 228 -1.31 2.18 -16.57
N LYS A 229 -1.53 0.90 -16.82
CA LYS A 229 -2.89 0.33 -16.92
C LYS A 229 -3.80 0.67 -15.73
N TYR A 230 -3.24 0.80 -14.52
CA TYR A 230 -4.04 1.07 -13.31
C TYR A 230 -3.99 2.52 -12.83
N TRP A 231 -2.93 3.27 -13.15
CA TRP A 231 -2.70 4.61 -12.60
C TRP A 231 -2.48 5.70 -13.66
N SER A 232 -2.66 5.41 -14.96
CA SER A 232 -2.80 6.44 -15.98
C SER A 232 -4.05 7.30 -15.76
N GLU A 233 -5.12 6.71 -15.23
CA GLU A 233 -6.27 7.45 -14.69
C GLU A 233 -6.17 7.43 -13.16
N MET A 234 -5.97 8.59 -12.54
CA MET A 234 -5.76 8.66 -11.10
C MET A 234 -7.09 8.49 -10.35
N PRO A 235 -7.22 7.49 -9.45
CA PRO A 235 -8.46 7.34 -8.71
C PRO A 235 -8.75 8.55 -7.82
N PHE A 236 -9.99 9.04 -7.91
CA PHE A 236 -10.42 10.28 -7.26
C PHE A 236 -10.24 10.26 -5.74
N LEU A 237 -10.41 9.10 -5.09
CA LEU A 237 -10.16 8.95 -3.65
C LEU A 237 -8.73 9.31 -3.26
N TYR A 238 -7.74 8.90 -4.05
CA TYR A 238 -6.32 9.15 -3.77
C TYR A 238 -6.01 10.64 -3.92
N ALA A 239 -6.58 11.26 -4.96
CA ALA A 239 -6.48 12.71 -5.15
C ALA A 239 -7.10 13.48 -3.97
N LEU A 240 -8.29 13.10 -3.52
CA LEU A 240 -8.93 13.72 -2.36
C LEU A 240 -8.11 13.53 -1.08
N GLY A 241 -7.56 12.33 -0.84
CA GLY A 241 -6.72 12.05 0.33
C GLY A 241 -5.52 13.00 0.41
N VAL A 242 -4.88 13.29 -0.74
CA VAL A 242 -3.79 14.27 -0.82
C VAL A 242 -4.29 15.71 -0.69
N ILE A 243 -5.41 16.06 -1.32
CA ILE A 243 -5.95 17.42 -1.27
C ILE A 243 -6.33 17.80 0.16
N VAL A 244 -6.90 16.89 0.95
CA VAL A 244 -7.25 17.15 2.35
C VAL A 244 -6.04 17.08 3.29
N ASP A 245 -4.84 16.78 2.79
CA ASP A 245 -3.62 16.98 3.58
C ASP A 245 -3.26 18.48 3.54
N PRO A 246 -3.30 19.19 4.69
CA PRO A 246 -3.04 20.62 4.73
C PRO A 246 -1.60 20.97 4.36
N ARG A 247 -0.67 20.01 4.35
CA ARG A 247 0.72 20.22 3.93
C ARG A 247 0.89 20.24 2.41
N ILE A 248 -0.06 19.64 1.68
CA ILE A 248 0.08 19.33 0.25
C ILE A 248 -0.98 20.07 -0.57
N LYS A 249 -2.27 19.84 -0.24
CA LYS A 249 -3.42 20.44 -0.90
C LYS A 249 -3.45 20.20 -2.42
N LEU A 250 -4.34 20.91 -3.11
CA LEU A 250 -4.48 20.82 -4.57
C LEU A 250 -3.19 21.20 -5.32
N ALA A 251 -2.47 22.22 -4.86
CA ALA A 251 -1.23 22.65 -5.51
C ALA A 251 -0.12 21.59 -5.43
N GLY A 252 -0.04 20.86 -4.31
CA GLY A 252 0.91 19.75 -4.18
C GLY A 252 0.47 18.53 -5.00
N LEU A 253 -0.83 18.25 -5.10
CA LEU A 253 -1.34 17.22 -6.01
C LEU A 253 -0.93 17.50 -7.47
N GLU A 254 -1.14 18.73 -7.94
CA GLU A 254 -0.75 19.16 -9.30
C GLU A 254 0.74 18.86 -9.56
N TYR A 255 1.60 19.23 -8.61
CA TYR A 255 3.04 18.97 -8.69
C TYR A 255 3.39 17.47 -8.71
N LEU A 256 2.80 16.66 -7.83
CA LEU A 256 3.07 15.22 -7.74
C LEU A 256 2.65 14.49 -9.02
N LEU A 257 1.50 14.88 -9.60
CA LEU A 257 1.02 14.31 -10.86
C LEU A 257 1.86 14.78 -12.06
N GLU A 258 2.29 16.05 -12.10
CA GLU A 258 3.22 16.53 -13.13
C GLU A 258 4.56 15.77 -13.07
N PHE A 259 5.12 15.59 -11.87
CA PHE A 259 6.35 14.80 -11.68
C PHE A 259 6.18 13.36 -12.17
N THR A 260 5.11 12.68 -11.74
CA THR A 260 4.80 11.31 -12.16
C THR A 260 4.61 11.22 -13.67
N GLY A 261 3.88 12.18 -14.24
CA GLY A 261 3.63 12.29 -15.67
C GLY A 261 4.92 12.41 -16.48
N ASN A 262 5.88 13.19 -16.00
CA ASN A 262 7.20 13.32 -16.64
C ASN A 262 8.00 11.99 -16.64
N LYS A 263 7.92 11.20 -15.55
CA LYS A 263 8.63 9.91 -15.45
C LYS A 263 7.99 8.82 -16.32
N LEU A 264 6.67 8.85 -16.46
CA LEU A 264 5.91 7.82 -17.17
C LEU A 264 5.47 8.26 -18.57
N SER A 265 5.73 9.49 -18.98
CA SER A 265 5.20 10.08 -20.22
C SER A 265 3.67 10.02 -20.27
N ILE A 266 3.01 10.46 -19.20
CA ILE A 266 1.55 10.55 -19.06
C ILE A 266 1.19 12.02 -18.84
N ASP A 267 0.16 12.51 -19.53
CA ASP A 267 -0.39 13.84 -19.28
C ASP A 267 -1.59 13.74 -18.33
N TYR A 268 -1.48 14.36 -17.17
CA TYR A 268 -2.53 14.43 -16.14
C TYR A 268 -3.28 15.76 -16.12
N SER A 269 -2.98 16.70 -17.02
CA SER A 269 -3.53 18.07 -16.98
C SER A 269 -5.06 18.14 -17.05
N GLU A 270 -5.68 17.35 -17.92
CA GLU A 270 -7.14 17.22 -18.02
C GLU A 270 -7.73 16.62 -16.73
N GLN A 271 -7.13 15.54 -16.23
CA GLN A 271 -7.57 14.86 -15.01
C GLN A 271 -7.49 15.76 -13.78
N ILE A 272 -6.46 16.61 -13.67
CA ILE A 272 -6.35 17.60 -12.58
C ILE A 272 -7.55 18.54 -12.58
N THR A 273 -7.97 18.99 -13.77
CA THR A 273 -9.14 19.86 -13.92
C THR A 273 -10.42 19.14 -13.51
N ASP A 274 -10.58 17.89 -13.91
CA ASP A 274 -11.74 17.06 -13.53
C ASP A 274 -11.77 16.77 -12.03
N ILE A 275 -10.64 16.41 -11.43
CA ILE A 275 -10.49 16.22 -9.99
C ILE A 275 -10.89 17.48 -9.25
N ARG A 276 -10.46 18.65 -9.72
CA ARG A 276 -10.82 19.94 -9.12
C ARG A 276 -12.33 20.16 -9.18
N ASN A 277 -12.96 19.99 -10.34
CA ASN A 277 -14.40 20.18 -10.49
C ASN A 277 -15.18 19.23 -9.58
N LYS A 278 -14.77 17.96 -9.55
CA LYS A 278 -15.39 16.91 -8.74
C LYS A 278 -15.18 17.11 -7.23
N LEU A 279 -14.05 17.71 -6.82
CA LEU A 279 -13.85 18.14 -5.43
C LEU A 279 -14.93 19.14 -4.99
N PHE A 280 -15.22 20.17 -5.81
CA PHE A 280 -16.28 21.13 -5.49
C PHE A 280 -17.66 20.49 -5.49
N GLU A 281 -17.94 19.58 -6.43
CA GLU A 281 -19.19 18.81 -6.46
C GLU A 281 -19.37 18.02 -5.16
N VAL A 282 -18.38 17.22 -4.76
CA VAL A 282 -18.45 16.44 -3.51
C VAL A 282 -18.56 17.36 -2.30
N PHE A 283 -17.79 18.44 -2.25
CA PHE A 283 -17.88 19.40 -1.15
C PHE A 283 -19.28 20.00 -1.00
N SER A 284 -19.98 20.29 -2.11
CA SER A 284 -21.36 20.80 -2.07
C SER A 284 -22.36 19.82 -1.43
N ILE A 285 -22.10 18.51 -1.51
CA ILE A 285 -22.90 17.48 -0.82
C ILE A 285 -22.75 17.64 0.70
N TYR A 286 -21.52 17.87 1.16
CA TYR A 286 -21.21 18.10 2.58
C TYR A 286 -21.72 19.46 3.05
N GLU A 287 -21.63 20.52 2.25
CA GLU A 287 -22.18 21.85 2.59
C GLU A 287 -23.69 21.77 2.84
N ARG A 288 -24.44 21.07 1.97
CA ARG A 288 -25.89 20.86 2.17
C ARG A 288 -26.22 20.13 3.46
N ARG A 289 -25.31 19.27 3.93
CA ARG A 289 -25.52 18.42 5.11
C ARG A 289 -25.08 19.09 6.41
N PHE A 290 -23.97 19.82 6.39
CA PHE A 290 -23.30 20.32 7.60
C PHE A 290 -23.20 21.85 7.68
N GLY A 291 -23.48 22.58 6.60
CA GLY A 291 -23.29 24.04 6.53
C GLY A 291 -24.17 24.86 7.48
N GLY A 292 -25.26 24.29 7.99
CA GLY A 292 -26.17 24.97 8.94
C GLY A 292 -25.84 24.78 10.43
N ILE A 293 -24.81 24.00 10.78
CA ILE A 293 -24.67 23.46 12.15
C ILE A 293 -23.83 24.34 13.09
N HIS A 294 -23.01 25.28 12.60
CA HIS A 294 -22.18 26.13 13.48
C HIS A 294 -22.07 27.58 13.01
N THR A 295 -22.68 28.50 13.76
CA THR A 295 -22.51 29.95 13.62
C THR A 295 -22.31 30.58 15.01
N GLU A 296 -21.13 30.42 15.61
CA GLU A 296 -20.67 31.37 16.64
C GLU A 296 -19.17 31.69 16.42
N PRO A 297 -18.82 32.97 16.27
CA PRO A 297 -17.42 33.42 16.19
C PRO A 297 -16.86 33.78 17.58
N SER A 298 -15.61 33.39 17.85
CA SER A 298 -14.82 33.83 19.01
C SER A 298 -13.35 34.02 18.58
N PRO A 299 -12.55 34.93 19.21
CA PRO A 299 -11.41 35.58 18.57
C PRO A 299 -10.16 34.70 18.45
N GLU A 300 -9.48 34.81 17.31
CA GLU A 300 -8.19 34.16 17.01
C GLU A 300 -7.04 34.76 17.85
N PRO A 301 -6.07 33.95 18.31
CA PRO A 301 -4.75 34.43 18.68
C PRO A 301 -3.91 34.67 17.41
N ASP A 302 -3.47 35.91 17.22
CA ASP A 302 -2.59 36.35 16.13
C ASP A 302 -1.18 35.73 16.30
N ARG A 303 -0.84 34.76 15.44
CA ARG A 303 0.54 34.31 15.24
C ARG A 303 0.83 34.32 13.75
N GLN A 304 1.85 35.08 13.37
CA GLN A 304 2.28 35.20 11.98
C GLN A 304 3.04 33.93 11.53
N PRO A 305 2.60 33.23 10.47
CA PRO A 305 3.27 32.03 9.97
C PRO A 305 4.60 32.34 9.28
N LEU A 306 5.58 31.47 9.46
CA LEU A 306 6.85 31.48 8.71
C LEU A 306 6.71 30.74 7.36
N PRO A 307 7.54 31.06 6.35
CA PRO A 307 7.39 30.49 4.99
C PRO A 307 7.76 29.00 4.92
N THR A 308 6.86 28.17 4.39
CA THR A 308 7.15 26.76 4.05
C THR A 308 8.01 26.64 2.79
N SER A 309 8.81 25.57 2.67
CA SER A 309 9.64 25.22 1.49
C SER A 309 8.91 25.32 0.13
N TRP A 310 7.63 24.92 0.06
CA TRP A 310 6.82 24.98 -1.17
C TRP A 310 6.36 26.40 -1.57
N SER A 311 6.28 27.34 -0.62
CA SER A 311 5.94 28.74 -0.90
C SER A 311 7.11 29.50 -1.56
N ILE A 312 8.35 29.04 -1.32
CA ILE A 312 9.57 29.60 -1.89
C ILE A 312 9.65 29.32 -3.40
N LEU A 313 9.08 28.19 -3.86
CA LEU A 313 9.11 27.80 -5.28
C LEU A 313 8.17 28.67 -6.16
N LYS A 314 7.04 29.16 -5.61
CA LYS A 314 6.15 30.10 -6.31
C LYS A 314 6.78 31.49 -6.51
N ARG A 315 7.72 31.87 -5.63
CA ARG A 315 8.34 33.20 -5.63
C ARG A 315 9.33 33.43 -6.78
N ARG A 316 9.65 32.38 -7.56
CA ARG A 316 10.52 32.49 -8.75
C ARG A 316 9.79 32.79 -10.07
N LYS A 317 8.45 32.88 -10.10
CA LYS A 317 7.68 33.08 -11.34
C LYS A 317 6.66 34.22 -11.34
N LYS A 318 6.56 35.07 -10.31
CA LYS A 318 5.56 36.14 -10.28
C LYS A 318 6.07 37.46 -9.72
N ASP A 319 6.96 38.10 -10.47
CA ASP A 319 7.15 39.56 -10.41
C ASP A 319 6.54 40.18 -11.67
N LYS A 320 5.29 40.64 -11.54
CA LYS A 320 4.76 41.88 -12.15
C LYS A 320 3.28 42.06 -11.81
N SER A 321 3.05 43.16 -11.09
CA SER A 321 1.81 43.93 -10.85
C SER A 321 0.56 43.20 -10.33
N ALA A 322 0.05 43.67 -9.19
CA ALA A 322 -1.36 44.05 -9.08
C ALA A 322 -1.53 45.05 -7.92
N SER A 323 -2.10 46.22 -8.22
CA SER A 323 -2.52 47.22 -7.25
C SER A 323 -3.80 46.79 -6.56
N SER A 324 -3.89 47.07 -5.26
CA SER A 324 -5.09 46.82 -4.46
C SER A 324 -6.18 47.84 -4.74
N SER A 325 -7.41 47.38 -4.95
CA SER A 325 -8.60 48.16 -4.62
C SER A 325 -9.58 47.26 -3.85
N SER A 326 -9.85 47.67 -2.62
CA SER A 326 -10.82 47.06 -1.72
C SER A 326 -12.22 47.58 -2.04
N SER A 327 -13.18 46.68 -2.22
CA SER A 327 -14.59 47.01 -2.00
C SER A 327 -15.30 45.87 -1.27
N THR A 328 -15.82 46.23 -0.10
CA THR A 328 -16.54 45.39 0.83
C THR A 328 -17.98 45.20 0.34
N THR A 329 -18.35 43.98 -0.03
CA THR A 329 -19.75 43.56 -0.14
C THR A 329 -19.92 42.22 0.58
N ARG A 330 -20.70 42.23 1.67
CA ARG A 330 -21.14 41.03 2.39
C ARG A 330 -22.09 40.24 1.48
N SER A 331 -21.53 39.31 0.71
CA SER A 331 -22.27 38.27 -0.01
C SER A 331 -22.65 37.16 0.96
N ALA A 332 -23.85 36.59 0.78
CA ALA A 332 -24.19 35.26 1.29
C ALA A 332 -23.00 34.31 1.10
N ALA A 333 -22.67 33.49 2.11
CA ALA A 333 -21.53 32.57 2.08
C ALA A 333 -21.54 31.83 0.73
N SER A 334 -20.57 32.14 -0.14
CA SER A 334 -20.50 31.53 -1.46
C SER A 334 -20.27 30.04 -1.25
N SER A 335 -21.03 29.19 -1.96
CA SER A 335 -20.77 27.75 -1.97
C SER A 335 -19.30 27.52 -2.33
N GLY A 336 -18.61 26.71 -1.53
CA GLY A 336 -17.17 26.48 -1.67
C GLY A 336 -16.26 27.53 -1.02
N ALA A 337 -16.76 28.54 -0.31
CA ALA A 337 -15.94 29.55 0.37
C ALA A 337 -14.96 28.93 1.37
N GLU A 338 -15.43 27.98 2.18
CA GLU A 338 -14.61 27.28 3.16
C GLU A 338 -13.49 26.47 2.48
N LEU A 339 -13.83 25.74 1.42
CA LEU A 339 -12.87 24.95 0.64
C LEU A 339 -11.82 25.85 -0.01
N ASN A 340 -12.22 26.96 -0.65
CA ASN A 340 -11.28 27.92 -1.23
C ASN A 340 -10.32 28.49 -0.18
N ARG A 341 -10.85 28.90 0.99
CA ARG A 341 -10.03 29.37 2.10
C ARG A 341 -9.05 28.31 2.59
N PHE A 342 -9.43 27.03 2.61
CA PHE A 342 -8.51 25.94 2.94
C PHE A 342 -7.41 25.81 1.87
N LEU A 343 -7.77 25.79 0.59
CA LEU A 343 -6.81 25.64 -0.52
C LEU A 343 -5.80 26.80 -0.59
N GLU A 344 -6.20 28.01 -0.22
CA GLU A 344 -5.35 29.20 -0.22
C GLU A 344 -4.55 29.40 1.08
N ALA A 345 -4.99 28.83 2.20
CA ALA A 345 -4.30 28.98 3.47
C ALA A 345 -2.87 28.44 3.41
N GLN A 346 -1.96 29.09 4.12
CA GLN A 346 -0.63 28.53 4.35
C GLN A 346 -0.67 27.49 5.47
N PHE A 347 0.20 26.49 5.38
CA PHE A 347 0.41 25.54 6.46
C PHE A 347 1.53 26.04 7.34
N ASP A 348 1.24 26.31 8.60
CA ASP A 348 2.26 26.69 9.57
C ASP A 348 2.97 25.43 10.03
N ALA A 349 4.22 25.27 9.59
CA ALA A 349 5.03 24.10 9.92
C ALA A 349 5.74 24.37 11.26
N ASP A 350 5.07 24.07 12.38
CA ASP A 350 5.77 23.97 13.65
C ASP A 350 6.74 22.76 13.65
N GLU A 351 7.78 22.83 14.48
CA GLU A 351 9.04 22.08 14.43
C GLU A 351 8.96 20.53 14.52
N ASN A 352 7.78 19.91 14.54
CA ASN A 352 7.63 18.46 14.74
C ASN A 352 6.87 17.74 13.61
N MET A 353 7.35 17.95 12.37
CA MET A 353 6.80 17.34 11.15
C MET A 353 6.91 15.80 11.11
N GLU A 354 7.80 15.20 11.90
CA GLU A 354 7.99 13.74 11.97
C GLU A 354 6.79 13.01 12.62
N ASN A 355 6.03 13.69 13.49
CA ASN A 355 4.88 13.10 14.22
C ASN A 355 3.54 13.75 13.84
N PHE A 356 3.41 14.24 12.61
CA PHE A 356 2.19 14.89 12.16
C PHE A 356 1.02 13.89 12.02
N ASP A 357 0.04 13.99 12.93
CA ASP A 357 -1.21 13.24 12.84
C ASP A 357 -2.28 14.05 12.08
N LEU A 358 -2.56 13.60 10.86
CA LEU A 358 -3.50 14.24 9.94
C LEU A 358 -4.94 14.24 10.47
N LEU A 359 -5.40 13.17 11.12
CA LEU A 359 -6.75 13.10 11.68
C LEU A 359 -6.88 14.00 12.92
N LEU A 360 -5.83 14.05 13.75
CA LEU A 360 -5.79 14.97 14.88
C LEU A 360 -5.77 16.43 14.45
N TRP A 361 -5.07 16.76 13.35
CA TRP A 361 -5.10 18.09 12.76
C TRP A 361 -6.52 18.48 12.35
N TRP A 362 -7.22 17.61 11.60
CA TRP A 362 -8.61 17.87 11.20
C TRP A 362 -9.58 17.99 12.37
N LYS A 363 -9.37 17.21 13.44
CA LYS A 363 -10.14 17.34 14.68
C LYS A 363 -9.90 18.70 15.34
N THR A 364 -8.63 19.12 15.43
CA THR A 364 -8.23 20.40 16.05
C THR A 364 -8.77 21.60 15.28
N TYR A 365 -8.68 21.59 13.95
CA TYR A 365 -9.13 22.70 13.10
C TYR A 365 -10.58 22.57 12.62
N SER A 366 -11.36 21.65 13.18
CA SER A 366 -12.77 21.45 12.83
C SER A 366 -13.64 22.70 13.03
N TYR A 367 -13.34 23.54 14.02
CA TYR A 367 -14.03 24.82 14.22
C TYR A 367 -13.75 25.81 13.08
N ARG A 368 -12.52 25.80 12.54
CA ARG A 368 -12.11 26.66 11.42
C ARG A 368 -12.70 26.13 10.12
N TYR A 369 -12.78 24.81 9.97
CA TYR A 369 -13.26 24.12 8.79
C TYR A 369 -14.42 23.15 9.12
N PRO A 370 -15.61 23.68 9.47
CA PRO A 370 -16.72 22.87 10.00
C PRO A 370 -17.28 21.87 8.99
N VAL A 371 -17.35 22.22 7.71
CA VAL A 371 -17.86 21.29 6.68
C VAL A 371 -16.73 20.39 6.16
N LEU A 372 -15.56 20.98 5.87
CA LEU A 372 -14.46 20.28 5.25
C LEU A 372 -13.82 19.26 6.19
N SER A 373 -13.84 19.47 7.51
CA SER A 373 -13.37 18.47 8.47
C SER A 373 -14.21 17.19 8.45
N HIS A 374 -15.52 17.27 8.16
CA HIS A 374 -16.35 16.09 7.94
C HIS A 374 -15.95 15.35 6.67
N LEU A 375 -15.78 16.07 5.55
CA LEU A 375 -15.29 15.48 4.30
C LEU A 375 -13.93 14.81 4.51
N ALA A 376 -12.97 15.52 5.09
CA ALA A 376 -11.63 15.01 5.31
C ALA A 376 -11.62 13.76 6.19
N ARG A 377 -12.38 13.75 7.28
CA ARG A 377 -12.51 12.57 8.14
C ARG A 377 -13.03 11.38 7.35
N ASP A 378 -14.11 11.56 6.58
CA ASP A 378 -14.71 10.47 5.82
C ASP A 378 -13.77 9.95 4.71
N ILE A 379 -13.00 10.82 4.04
CA ILE A 379 -11.99 10.41 3.04
C ILE A 379 -10.80 9.66 3.65
N LEU A 380 -10.30 10.13 4.79
CA LEU A 380 -9.06 9.63 5.39
C LEU A 380 -9.22 8.29 6.11
N VAL A 381 -10.45 7.92 6.48
CA VAL A 381 -10.73 6.61 7.10
C VAL A 381 -10.91 5.49 6.08
N ILE A 382 -10.99 5.80 4.78
CA ILE A 382 -11.17 4.78 3.73
C ILE A 382 -9.83 4.04 3.52
N PRO A 383 -9.75 2.73 3.82
CA PRO A 383 -8.56 1.95 3.55
C PRO A 383 -8.41 1.71 2.04
N VAL A 384 -7.21 1.94 1.52
CA VAL A 384 -6.88 1.70 0.11
C VAL A 384 -6.45 0.26 -0.18
N SER A 385 -6.38 -0.58 0.85
CA SER A 385 -5.91 -1.96 0.78
C SER A 385 -6.88 -2.92 1.48
N THR A 386 -7.05 -4.11 0.90
CA THR A 386 -7.78 -5.24 1.48
C THR A 386 -6.88 -6.13 2.35
N VAL A 387 -5.59 -5.82 2.46
CA VAL A 387 -4.60 -6.68 3.15
C VAL A 387 -4.96 -6.93 4.61
N SER A 388 -5.50 -5.94 5.33
CA SER A 388 -5.99 -6.13 6.71
C SER A 388 -7.10 -7.20 6.77
N SER A 389 -8.09 -7.13 5.88
CA SER A 389 -9.16 -8.12 5.79
C SER A 389 -8.62 -9.49 5.38
N GLU A 390 -7.73 -9.55 4.39
CA GLU A 390 -7.06 -10.79 3.95
C GLU A 390 -6.20 -11.42 5.07
N GLN A 391 -5.59 -10.60 5.92
CA GLN A 391 -4.83 -11.03 7.08
C GLN A 391 -5.75 -11.62 8.15
N ALA A 392 -6.91 -11.01 8.40
CA ALA A 392 -7.92 -11.57 9.28
C ALA A 392 -8.32 -12.98 8.82
N PHE A 393 -8.49 -13.22 7.51
CA PHE A 393 -8.76 -14.56 6.97
C PHE A 393 -7.54 -15.50 7.02
N SER A 394 -6.34 -15.02 6.73
CA SER A 394 -5.12 -15.85 6.74
C SER A 394 -4.79 -16.38 8.12
N THR A 395 -4.99 -15.56 9.16
CA THR A 395 -4.83 -15.98 10.55
C THR A 395 -5.96 -16.91 11.02
N SER A 396 -7.08 -17.00 10.30
CA SER A 396 -8.14 -17.99 10.55
C SER A 396 -7.71 -19.42 10.27
N GLY A 397 -6.60 -19.67 9.58
CA GLY A 397 -5.99 -21.01 9.52
C GLY A 397 -5.58 -21.57 10.89
N ARG A 398 -5.42 -20.69 11.90
CA ARG A 398 -5.24 -21.08 13.32
C ARG A 398 -6.57 -21.32 14.06
N ILE A 399 -7.68 -20.88 13.50
CA ILE A 399 -9.05 -21.10 14.02
C ILE A 399 -9.60 -22.40 13.41
N ILE A 400 -9.44 -22.55 12.10
CA ILE A 400 -9.75 -23.74 11.31
C ILE A 400 -8.48 -24.59 11.20
N GLU A 401 -8.09 -25.20 12.31
CA GLU A 401 -7.00 -26.19 12.30
C GLU A 401 -7.51 -27.54 11.78
N PRO A 402 -6.64 -28.42 11.25
CA PRO A 402 -7.02 -29.80 10.89
C PRO A 402 -7.70 -30.58 12.02
N ARG A 403 -7.46 -30.19 13.29
CA ARG A 403 -8.09 -30.76 14.49
C ARG A 403 -9.43 -30.11 14.89
N ARG A 404 -9.82 -28.99 14.27
CA ARG A 404 -11.04 -28.20 14.53
C ARG A 404 -11.81 -27.94 13.23
N ASN A 405 -12.08 -29.01 12.48
CA ASN A 405 -12.73 -28.96 11.16
C ASN A 405 -14.27 -29.05 11.20
N CYS A 406 -14.90 -29.15 12.38
CA CYS A 406 -16.36 -29.26 12.55
C CYS A 406 -17.04 -27.94 12.98
N LEU A 407 -16.37 -26.78 12.85
CA LEU A 407 -17.00 -25.50 13.14
C LEU A 407 -18.01 -25.14 12.05
N THR A 408 -19.18 -24.64 12.44
CA THR A 408 -20.15 -24.11 11.46
C THR A 408 -19.65 -22.77 10.91
N PRO A 409 -20.06 -22.37 9.69
CA PRO A 409 -19.68 -21.09 9.11
C PRO A 409 -19.96 -19.89 10.03
N GLU A 410 -21.08 -19.92 10.75
CA GLU A 410 -21.48 -18.88 11.71
C GLU A 410 -20.51 -18.80 12.89
N MET A 411 -20.08 -19.95 13.42
CA MET A 411 -19.10 -19.99 14.51
C MET A 411 -17.73 -19.48 14.04
N VAL A 412 -17.33 -19.79 12.80
CA VAL A 412 -16.10 -19.25 12.21
C VAL A 412 -16.17 -17.73 12.11
N GLU A 413 -17.27 -17.18 11.61
CA GLU A 413 -17.49 -15.72 11.53
C GLU A 413 -17.37 -15.07 12.91
N VAL A 414 -18.09 -15.58 13.91
CA VAL A 414 -18.08 -15.07 15.29
C VAL A 414 -16.66 -15.06 15.87
N LEU A 415 -15.90 -16.16 15.71
CA LEU A 415 -14.54 -16.26 16.22
C LEU A 415 -13.58 -15.29 15.53
N ILE A 416 -13.74 -15.07 14.22
CA ILE A 416 -12.94 -14.10 13.46
C ILE A 416 -13.24 -12.68 13.94
N CYS A 417 -14.52 -12.31 14.03
CA CYS A 417 -14.95 -10.98 14.47
C CYS A 417 -14.51 -10.67 15.90
N ILE A 418 -14.74 -11.58 16.86
CA ILE A 418 -14.34 -11.37 18.26
C ILE A 418 -12.83 -11.17 18.38
N ARG A 419 -12.03 -11.99 17.68
CA ARG A 419 -10.57 -11.86 17.70
C ARG A 419 -10.14 -10.52 17.12
N ASP A 420 -10.69 -10.14 15.96
CA ASP A 420 -10.35 -8.87 15.31
C ASP A 420 -10.72 -7.66 16.18
N TRP A 421 -11.90 -7.68 16.82
CA TRP A 421 -12.32 -6.62 17.75
C TRP A 421 -11.43 -6.54 19.00
N GLU A 422 -11.01 -7.67 19.56
CA GLU A 422 -10.05 -7.69 20.67
C GLU A 422 -8.67 -7.16 20.25
N HIS A 423 -8.22 -7.48 19.05
CA HIS A 423 -6.99 -6.90 18.48
C HIS A 423 -7.14 -5.40 18.26
N ALA A 424 -8.27 -4.94 17.72
CA ALA A 424 -8.56 -3.52 17.53
C ALA A 424 -8.50 -2.75 18.86
N ARG A 425 -9.14 -3.29 19.91
CA ARG A 425 -9.15 -2.71 21.26
C ARG A 425 -7.75 -2.54 21.85
N LYS A 426 -6.83 -3.46 21.52
CA LYS A 426 -5.44 -3.45 21.97
C LYS A 426 -4.47 -2.79 20.97
N ARG A 427 -4.98 -2.32 19.82
CA ARG A 427 -4.20 -1.82 18.68
C ARG A 427 -3.17 -2.81 18.10
N MET A 428 -3.54 -4.09 18.04
CA MET A 428 -2.69 -5.20 17.58
C MET A 428 -3.12 -5.75 16.20
N GLN A 429 -3.92 -5.03 15.42
CA GLN A 429 -4.31 -5.50 14.07
C GLN A 429 -3.16 -5.34 13.05
N ASN A 430 -2.24 -4.40 13.29
CA ASN A 430 -1.02 -4.25 12.50
C ASN A 430 0.01 -5.37 12.80
N GLU A 431 0.02 -5.87 14.04
CA GLU A 431 0.92 -6.96 14.43
C GLU A 431 0.40 -8.26 13.80
N THR A 432 1.31 -9.05 13.23
CA THR A 432 1.13 -10.47 12.86
C THR A 432 0.44 -10.81 11.53
N VAL A 433 1.13 -10.62 10.40
CA VAL A 433 1.59 -11.73 9.53
C VAL A 433 2.90 -11.32 8.87
N ASP A 434 3.05 -10.09 8.36
CA ASP A 434 4.32 -9.71 7.74
C ASP A 434 5.46 -9.70 8.77
N GLU A 435 5.27 -9.30 10.02
CA GLU A 435 6.35 -9.43 11.02
C GLU A 435 6.67 -10.89 11.39
N GLN A 436 5.67 -11.76 11.58
CA GLN A 436 5.93 -13.19 11.82
C GLN A 436 6.55 -13.87 10.59
N PHE A 437 6.12 -13.46 9.40
CA PHE A 437 6.62 -13.95 8.13
C PHE A 437 8.05 -13.45 7.89
N ILE A 438 8.32 -12.16 8.08
CA ILE A 438 9.66 -11.54 8.07
C ILE A 438 10.54 -12.22 9.12
N GLN A 439 10.04 -12.44 10.35
CA GLN A 439 10.78 -13.19 11.39
C GLN A 439 11.08 -14.62 10.94
N ASN A 440 10.16 -15.30 10.24
CA ASN A 440 10.41 -16.63 9.69
C ASN A 440 11.57 -16.63 8.70
N PHE A 441 11.78 -15.54 7.95
CA PHE A 441 12.96 -15.39 7.09
C PHE A 441 14.21 -14.95 7.88
N SER A 442 14.08 -14.01 8.81
CA SER A 442 15.20 -13.35 9.52
C SER A 442 15.85 -14.22 10.61
N ASN A 443 15.10 -15.02 11.35
CA ASN A 443 15.57 -15.75 12.53
C ASN A 443 15.94 -17.21 12.24
N LEU A 444 16.66 -17.44 11.14
CA LEU A 444 17.07 -18.79 10.71
C LEU A 444 18.56 -19.08 10.88
N TYR A 445 19.25 -18.29 11.69
CA TYR A 445 20.64 -18.53 12.04
C TYR A 445 20.76 -19.72 12.98
N VAL A 446 21.81 -20.51 12.81
CA VAL A 446 22.13 -21.60 13.73
C VAL A 446 22.95 -21.03 14.88
N ASP A 447 22.43 -21.09 16.09
CA ASP A 447 23.21 -20.81 17.30
C ASP A 447 24.12 -22.00 17.64
N LYS A 448 25.30 -21.71 18.20
CA LYS A 448 26.33 -22.71 18.57
C LYS A 448 25.90 -23.70 19.67
N GLY A 449 24.62 -23.77 20.04
CA GLY A 449 24.10 -24.55 21.17
C GLY A 449 23.38 -25.87 20.84
N SER A 450 23.10 -26.21 19.58
CA SER A 450 22.34 -27.42 19.23
C SER A 450 23.19 -28.67 18.92
N ALA A 451 24.42 -28.73 19.46
CA ALA A 451 25.31 -29.89 19.34
C ALA A 451 25.38 -30.75 20.61
N SER A 452 24.47 -30.58 21.57
CA SER A 452 24.46 -31.37 22.81
C SER A 452 23.06 -31.81 23.21
N ASN A 453 22.43 -32.70 22.41
CA ASN A 453 21.54 -33.69 23.00
C ASN A 453 22.39 -34.90 23.33
N GLN A 454 22.84 -34.94 24.58
CA GLN A 454 23.41 -36.12 25.20
C GLN A 454 22.42 -37.27 25.04
N VAL A 455 22.94 -38.37 24.50
CA VAL A 455 22.43 -39.71 24.75
C VAL A 455 22.37 -39.88 26.28
N GLN A 456 21.16 -39.93 26.82
CA GLN A 456 20.90 -40.58 28.10
C GLN A 456 20.03 -41.79 27.81
N ASN A 457 20.69 -42.94 27.77
CA ASN A 457 20.13 -44.20 28.26
C ASN A 457 20.49 -44.31 29.74
#